data_AF-A0A957CIY3-F1
#
_entry.id   AF-A0A957CIY3-F1
#
_cell.length_a   1.000
_cell.length_b   1.000
_cell.length_c   1.000
_cell.angle_alpha   90.00
_cell.angle_beta   90.00
_cell.angle_gamma   90.00
#
_symmetry.space_group_name_H-M   'P 1'
#
loop_
_entity.id
_entity.type
_entity.pdbx_description
1 polymer ?
#
loop_
_entity_poly.entity_id
_entity_poly.type
_entity_poly.pdbx_seq_one_letter_code
_entity_poly.pdbx_strand_id
1 'polypeptide(L)' 'LSTSAGGRFVSLDDPVMIPANQATWLQPDDIVIGVVQNDDARAYPIKQAAYHHIINDTIGGEPYLVTY' A
#
# COMPACT_ATOMS: atom_id res chain seq x y z
N LEU A 1 8.27 7.87 -16.61
CA LEU A 1 7.73 6.88 -17.58
C LEU A 1 8.25 5.52 -17.17
N SER A 2 7.51 4.77 -16.36
CA SER A 2 7.83 3.36 -16.07
C SER A 2 6.88 2.50 -16.88
N THR A 3 7.40 1.88 -17.95
CA THR A 3 6.73 0.81 -18.66
C THR A 3 6.99 -0.48 -17.89
N SER A 4 6.01 -1.02 -17.16
CA SER A 4 6.11 -2.41 -16.71
C SER A 4 5.86 -3.33 -17.91
N ALA A 5 6.92 -3.53 -18.70
CA ALA A 5 7.02 -4.66 -19.62
C ALA A 5 7.02 -5.96 -18.80
N GLY A 6 6.29 -6.97 -19.28
CA GLY A 6 5.93 -8.19 -18.55
C GLY A 6 7.02 -8.76 -17.63
N GLY A 7 6.71 -8.74 -16.33
CA GLY A 7 7.44 -9.43 -15.27
C GLY A 7 6.44 -9.99 -14.27
N ARG A 8 6.79 -11.11 -13.62
CA ARG A 8 5.92 -11.89 -12.72
C ARG A 8 5.46 -11.15 -11.46
N PHE A 9 5.87 -9.89 -11.30
CA PHE A 9 5.59 -9.04 -10.15
C PHE A 9 5.27 -7.63 -10.66
N VAL A 10 4.09 -7.12 -10.29
CA VAL A 10 3.61 -5.79 -10.67
C VAL A 10 3.58 -4.97 -9.39
N SER A 11 4.39 -3.91 -9.33
CA SER A 11 4.35 -2.95 -8.23
C SER A 11 2.99 -2.27 -8.16
N LEU A 12 2.63 -1.83 -6.97
CA LEU A 12 1.48 -0.97 -6.77
C LEU A 12 1.96 0.47 -6.62
N ASP A 13 1.77 1.26 -7.67
CA ASP A 13 2.18 2.66 -7.70
C ASP A 13 0.98 3.57 -7.43
N ASP A 14 1.16 4.56 -6.55
CA ASP A 14 0.16 5.56 -6.14
C ASP A 14 -1.22 4.94 -5.81
N PRO A 15 -1.28 4.05 -4.79
CA PRO A 15 -2.49 3.31 -4.48
C PRO A 15 -3.67 4.22 -4.13
N VAL A 16 -4.85 3.87 -4.63
CA VAL A 16 -6.10 4.50 -4.19
C VAL A 16 -6.42 3.99 -2.79
N MET A 17 -6.42 4.90 -1.82
CA MET A 17 -6.78 4.60 -0.44
C MET A 17 -8.29 4.65 -0.23
N ILE A 18 -8.79 3.73 0.58
CA ILE A 18 -10.18 3.72 1.06
C ILE A 18 -10.22 3.97 2.57
N PRO A 19 -11.28 4.61 3.10
CA PRO A 19 -11.49 4.71 4.54
C PRO A 19 -11.57 3.33 5.21
N ALA A 20 -11.10 3.22 6.45
CA ALA A 20 -11.06 1.96 7.19
C ALA A 20 -12.43 1.27 7.29
N ASN A 21 -13.51 2.04 7.45
CA ASN A 21 -14.88 1.50 7.52
C ASN A 21 -15.42 0.96 6.18
N GLN A 22 -14.73 1.22 5.06
CA GLN A 22 -15.07 0.67 3.75
C GLN A 22 -14.24 -0.58 3.41
N ALA A 23 -13.19 -0.89 4.17
CA ALA A 23 -12.34 -2.06 3.97
C ALA A 23 -13.00 -3.34 4.53
N THR A 24 -14.22 -3.65 4.07
CA THR A 24 -15.06 -4.76 4.55
C THR A 24 -14.49 -6.16 4.28
N TRP A 25 -13.42 -6.24 3.49
CA TRP A 25 -12.70 -7.46 3.17
C TRP A 25 -11.59 -7.80 4.18
N LEU A 26 -11.23 -6.87 5.07
CA LEU A 26 -10.29 -7.11 6.17
C LEU A 26 -11.00 -7.76 7.36
N GLN A 27 -10.31 -8.71 7.99
CA GLN A 27 -10.72 -9.28 9.27
C GLN A 27 -10.08 -8.49 10.44
N PRO A 28 -10.67 -8.50 11.65
CA PRO A 28 -10.13 -7.77 12.80
C PRO A 28 -8.69 -8.14 13.19
N ASP A 29 -8.25 -9.35 12.85
CA ASP A 29 -6.92 -9.90 13.13
C ASP A 29 -5.97 -9.84 11.92
N ASP A 30 -6.40 -9.29 10.78
CA ASP A 30 -5.52 -9.09 9.63
C ASP A 30 -4.41 -8.08 9.97
N ILE A 31 -3.17 -8.46 9.66
CA ILE A 31 -2.00 -7.61 9.90
C ILE A 31 -1.88 -6.58 8.77
N VAL A 32 -1.50 -5.36 9.17
CA VAL A 32 -1.21 -4.26 8.27
C VAL A 32 0.15 -3.64 8.61
N ILE A 33 0.83 -3.10 7.60
CA ILE A 33 1.92 -2.13 7.81
C ILE A 33 1.26 -0.77 7.99
N GLY A 34 1.36 -0.19 9.18
CA GLY A 34 0.89 1.16 9.47
C GLY A 34 1.98 2.19 9.24
N VAL A 35 1.67 3.27 8.53
CA VAL A 35 2.56 4.43 8.37
C VAL A 35 1.81 5.69 8.77
N VAL A 36 2.43 6.55 9.57
CA VAL A 36 1.89 7.86 9.94
C VAL A 36 2.96 8.88 9.64
N GLN A 37 2.64 9.83 8.75
CA GLN A 37 3.49 10.95 8.40
C GLN A 37 2.65 12.23 8.42
N ASN A 38 2.97 13.15 9.33
CA ASN A 38 2.15 14.33 9.61
C ASN A 38 0.69 13.93 9.93
N ASP A 39 -0.29 14.54 9.27
CA ASP A 39 -1.72 14.20 9.41
C ASP A 39 -2.18 13.10 8.43
N ASP A 40 -1.26 12.43 7.72
CA ASP A 40 -1.56 11.34 6.80
C ASP A 40 -1.21 9.98 7.42
N ALA A 41 -2.25 9.20 7.71
CA ALA A 41 -2.15 7.85 8.22
C ALA A 41 -2.61 6.83 7.16
N ARG A 42 -1.77 5.84 6.89
CA ARG A 42 -1.99 4.78 5.91
C ARG A 42 -1.87 3.42 6.58
N ALA A 43 -2.67 2.47 6.10
CA ALA A 43 -2.58 1.07 6.48
C ALA A 43 -2.51 0.22 5.21
N TYR A 44 -1.43 -0.55 5.05
CA TYR A 44 -1.20 -1.44 3.92
C TYR A 44 -1.35 -2.89 4.38
N PRO A 45 -2.45 -3.57 4.03
CA PRO A 45 -2.65 -4.96 4.45
C PRO A 45 -1.58 -5.88 3.88
N ILE A 46 -1.05 -6.77 4.72
CA ILE A 46 0.00 -7.71 4.32
C ILE A 46 -0.41 -8.53 3.11
N LYS A 47 -1.69 -8.89 2.97
CA LYS A 47 -2.21 -9.62 1.81
C LYS A 47 -1.99 -8.89 0.48
N GLN A 48 -2.10 -7.56 0.47
CA GLN A 48 -1.86 -6.72 -0.71
C GLN A 48 -0.36 -6.48 -0.92
N ALA A 49 0.35 -6.15 0.16
CA ALA A 49 1.80 -5.94 0.12
C ALA A 49 2.55 -7.20 -0.35
N ALA A 50 2.13 -8.39 0.08
CA ALA A 50 2.72 -9.65 -0.34
C ALA A 50 2.39 -10.04 -1.79
N TYR A 51 1.31 -9.50 -2.37
CA TYR A 51 0.99 -9.72 -3.78
C TYR A 51 1.81 -8.79 -4.69
N HIS A 52 1.93 -7.52 -4.31
CA HIS A 52 2.64 -6.52 -5.10
C HIS A 52 4.14 -6.46 -4.80
N HIS A 53 4.58 -6.91 -3.62
CA HIS A 53 5.93 -6.85 -3.03
C HIS A 53 6.54 -5.45 -2.87
N ILE A 54 6.13 -4.50 -3.71
CA ILE A 54 6.58 -3.12 -3.78
C ILE A 54 5.33 -2.25 -3.91
N ILE A 55 5.15 -1.35 -2.95
CA ILE A 55 4.16 -0.29 -3.01
C ILE A 55 4.91 1.05 -2.98
N ASN A 56 4.78 1.83 -4.06
CA ASN A 56 5.30 3.18 -4.13
C ASN A 56 4.14 4.14 -3.83
N ASP A 57 4.25 4.92 -2.76
CA ASP A 57 3.20 5.85 -2.32
C ASP A 57 3.80 7.20 -1.93
N THR A 58 3.00 8.25 -1.97
CA THR A 58 3.32 9.57 -1.44
C THR A 58 2.52 9.80 -0.17
N ILE A 59 3.19 9.81 0.98
CA ILE A 59 2.56 9.90 2.30
C ILE A 59 2.97 11.21 2.94
N GLY A 60 2.00 12.06 3.28
CA GLY A 60 2.28 13.38 3.87
C GLY A 60 3.13 14.30 2.98
N GLY A 61 3.13 14.08 1.65
CA GLY A 61 3.89 14.84 0.67
C GLY A 61 5.28 14.30 0.33
N GLU A 62 5.73 13.24 1.01
CA GLU A 62 7.05 12.63 0.82
C GLU A 62 6.93 11.25 0.15
N PRO A 63 7.89 10.84 -0.70
CA PRO A 63 7.87 9.54 -1.36
C PRO A 63 8.28 8.41 -0.40
N TYR A 64 7.49 7.34 -0.35
CA TYR A 64 7.75 6.13 0.43
C TYR A 64 7.73 4.89 -0.46
N LEU A 65 8.66 3.97 -0.14
CA LEU A 65 8.64 2.58 -0.59
C LEU A 65 8.20 1.71 0.59
N VAL A 66 7.04 1.07 0.46
CA VAL A 66 6.54 0.09 1.42
C VAL A 66 6.73 -1.32 0.84
N THR A 67 7.28 -2.23 1.63
CA THR A 67 7.62 -3.59 1.21
C THR A 67 7.43 -4.60 2.34
N TYR A 68 7.22 -5.87 1.98
CA TYR A 68 7.02 -7.00 2.87
C TYR A 68 7.55 -8.30 2.24
#